data_AF-A0A922Z7P4-F1
#
_entry.id   AF-A0A922Z7P4-F1
#
_cell.length_a   1.000
_cell.length_b   1.000
_cell.length_c   1.000
_cell.angle_alpha   90.00
_cell.angle_beta   90.00
_cell.angle_gamma   90.00
#
_symmetry.space_group_name_H-M   'P 1'
#
loop_
_entity.id
_entity.type
_entity.pdbx_description
1 polymer ?
#
loop_
_entity_poly.entity_id
_entity_poly.type
_entity_poly.pdbx_seq_one_letter_code
_entity_poly.pdbx_strand_id
1 'polypeptide(L)'
;MKQTPHSQKTAFSTVLTAIRATWPPMLVIQLANALLVYSYFNIPTATRALDQVSQWREQGGIIAVLLAGFVAGGVLPEIAKILTGKVKKLDNSWAVAATYVGIVYSIIGFLVYLLYFVQVSLFSASNDPATVLKKVLFDMLVFSPFLSIPFATGMLIWRKRAFQISAWKEVIIPSSYRENVLPGVILCWIFWFPVMSSIYVLPLKLQFPIAMLCEAAWTIVFVFNVQELTAEPVLVE
;
A
#
# COMPACT_ATOMS: atom_id res chain seq x y z
N MET A 1 -16.53 -33.22 16.25
CA MET A 1 -16.69 -31.84 16.77
C MET A 1 -17.22 -30.97 15.65
N LYS A 2 -18.43 -30.42 15.81
CA LYS A 2 -19.06 -29.52 14.84
C LYS A 2 -18.33 -28.18 14.89
N GLN A 3 -17.81 -27.72 13.76
CA GLN A 3 -17.28 -26.36 13.62
C GLN A 3 -18.42 -25.39 13.94
N THR A 4 -18.22 -24.55 14.94
CA THR A 4 -19.09 -23.41 15.25
C THR A 4 -19.10 -22.46 14.05
N PRO A 5 -20.26 -21.93 13.64
CA PRO A 5 -20.32 -20.98 12.55
C PRO A 5 -19.64 -19.69 13.00
N HIS A 6 -18.45 -19.43 12.47
CA HIS A 6 -17.87 -18.09 12.54
C HIS A 6 -18.91 -17.11 11.99
N SER A 7 -19.30 -16.14 12.81
CA SER A 7 -20.19 -15.04 12.40
C SER A 7 -19.58 -14.37 11.17
N GLN A 8 -20.09 -14.71 9.99
CA GLN A 8 -19.63 -14.17 8.71
C GLN A 8 -20.07 -12.70 8.63
N LYS A 9 -19.28 -11.80 9.23
CA LYS A 9 -19.28 -10.40 8.81
C LYS A 9 -19.00 -10.39 7.31
N THR A 10 -19.95 -9.91 6.53
CA THR A 10 -19.79 -9.81 5.07
C THR A 10 -18.56 -8.95 4.77
N ALA A 11 -17.84 -9.26 3.69
CA ALA A 11 -16.73 -8.46 3.16
C ALA A 11 -17.00 -6.94 3.23
N PHE A 12 -18.24 -6.54 2.90
CA PHE A 12 -18.71 -5.17 2.96
C PHE A 12 -18.72 -4.57 4.37
N SER A 13 -19.19 -5.32 5.37
CA SER A 13 -19.22 -4.86 6.77
C SER A 13 -17.81 -4.66 7.35
N THR A 14 -16.85 -5.49 6.94
CA THR A 14 -15.42 -5.33 7.31
C THR A 14 -14.84 -4.06 6.71
N VAL A 15 -15.07 -3.81 5.41
CA VAL A 15 -14.64 -2.58 4.74
C VAL A 15 -15.25 -1.35 5.38
N LEU A 16 -16.55 -1.36 5.65
CA LEU A 16 -17.25 -0.22 6.25
C LEU A 16 -16.72 0.10 7.66
N THR A 17 -16.39 -0.94 8.43
CA THR A 17 -15.79 -0.77 9.76
C THR A 17 -14.39 -0.15 9.64
N ALA A 18 -13.57 -0.66 8.72
CA ALA A 18 -12.24 -0.10 8.46
C ALA A 18 -12.33 1.37 8.07
N ILE A 19 -13.17 1.73 7.09
CA ILE A 19 -13.38 3.10 6.64
C ILE A 19 -13.81 3.99 7.81
N ARG A 20 -14.79 3.57 8.62
CA ARG A 20 -15.25 4.38 9.77
C ARG A 20 -14.13 4.65 10.78
N ALA A 21 -13.21 3.72 10.96
CA ALA A 21 -12.07 3.88 11.84
C ALA A 21 -10.95 4.73 11.21
N THR A 22 -10.79 4.72 9.88
CA THR A 22 -9.62 5.29 9.20
C THR A 22 -9.93 6.51 8.33
N TRP A 23 -11.19 6.93 8.16
CA TRP A 23 -11.53 7.99 7.21
C TRP A 23 -10.90 9.36 7.52
N PRO A 24 -10.76 9.83 8.78
CA PRO A 24 -10.15 11.14 9.01
C PRO A 24 -8.69 11.20 8.57
N PRO A 25 -7.79 10.27 8.98
CA PRO A 25 -6.41 10.32 8.52
C PRO A 25 -6.28 10.01 7.03
N MET A 26 -7.17 9.19 6.44
CA MET A 26 -7.20 9.01 4.98
C MET A 26 -7.40 10.34 4.24
N LEU A 27 -8.41 11.13 4.65
CA LEU A 27 -8.67 12.43 4.05
C LEU A 27 -7.51 13.40 4.26
N VAL A 28 -6.90 13.41 5.45
CA VAL A 28 -5.73 14.26 5.72
C VAL A 28 -4.59 13.94 4.76
N ILE A 29 -4.29 12.66 4.54
CA ILE A 29 -3.22 12.25 3.60
C ILE A 29 -3.58 12.63 2.16
N GLN A 30 -4.84 12.40 1.74
CA GLN A 30 -5.31 12.75 0.39
C GLN A 30 -5.20 14.25 0.13
N LEU A 31 -5.64 15.08 1.08
CA LEU A 31 -5.54 16.54 0.99
C LEU A 31 -4.09 17.02 1.04
N ALA A 32 -3.27 16.45 1.92
CA ALA A 32 -1.85 16.79 2.00
C ALA A 32 -1.12 16.46 0.69
N ASN A 33 -1.42 15.32 0.07
CA ASN A 33 -0.89 14.94 -1.24
C ASN A 33 -1.37 15.89 -2.35
N ALA A 34 -2.66 16.23 -2.38
CA ALA A 34 -3.18 17.19 -3.37
C ALA A 34 -2.53 18.59 -3.21
N LEU A 35 -2.35 19.06 -1.98
CA LEU A 35 -1.66 20.31 -1.66
C LEU A 35 -0.17 20.25 -2.05
N LEU A 36 0.49 19.11 -1.83
CA LEU A 36 1.88 18.91 -2.22
C LEU A 36 2.03 18.97 -3.75
N VAL A 37 1.16 18.29 -4.49
CA VAL A 37 1.14 18.33 -5.97
C VAL A 37 0.82 19.75 -6.45
N TYR A 38 -0.16 20.43 -5.85
CA TYR A 38 -0.45 21.82 -6.18
C TYR A 38 0.76 22.73 -5.93
N SER A 39 1.45 22.56 -4.81
CA SER A 39 2.64 23.35 -4.47
C SER A 39 3.77 23.14 -5.48
N TYR A 40 3.93 21.93 -6.03
CA TYR A 40 4.95 21.64 -7.05
C TYR A 40 4.80 22.51 -8.30
N PHE A 41 3.57 22.81 -8.72
CA PHE A 41 3.31 23.62 -9.92
C PHE A 41 3.23 25.12 -9.64
N ASN A 42 2.97 25.54 -8.41
CA ASN A 42 2.69 26.95 -8.08
C ASN A 42 3.77 27.62 -7.21
N ILE A 43 4.63 26.85 -6.54
CA ILE A 43 5.64 27.37 -5.60
C ILE A 43 7.03 26.90 -6.03
N PRO A 44 7.89 27.79 -6.58
CA PRO A 44 9.22 27.41 -7.09
C PRO A 44 10.14 26.72 -6.07
N THR A 45 10.02 27.07 -4.79
CA THR A 45 10.78 26.42 -3.71
C THR A 45 10.32 24.99 -3.48
N ALA A 46 9.03 24.71 -3.58
CA ALA A 46 8.50 23.35 -3.47
C ALA A 46 8.93 22.50 -4.67
N THR A 47 8.90 23.06 -5.89
CA THR A 47 9.42 22.41 -7.10
C THR A 47 10.88 21.96 -6.90
N ARG A 48 11.75 22.87 -6.46
CA ARG A 48 13.18 22.57 -6.21
C ARG A 48 13.39 21.51 -5.15
N ALA A 49 12.66 21.59 -4.04
CA ALA A 49 12.77 20.61 -2.95
C ALA A 49 12.34 19.22 -3.41
N LEU A 50 11.23 19.12 -4.15
CA LEU A 50 10.74 17.85 -4.68
C LEU A 50 11.67 17.28 -5.75
N ASP A 51 12.23 18.12 -6.62
CA ASP A 51 13.22 17.70 -7.61
C ASP A 51 14.48 17.13 -6.96
N GLN A 52 14.92 17.66 -5.81
CA GLN A 52 16.03 17.07 -5.05
C GLN A 52 15.69 15.67 -4.53
N VAL A 53 14.45 15.43 -4.08
CA VAL A 53 14.00 14.09 -3.68
C VAL A 53 14.07 13.10 -4.86
N SER A 54 13.77 13.55 -6.08
CA SER A 54 13.90 12.71 -7.28
C SER A 54 15.34 12.31 -7.59
N GLN A 55 16.31 13.19 -7.32
CA GLN A 55 17.74 12.92 -7.53
C GLN A 55 18.27 11.82 -6.62
N TRP A 56 17.83 11.77 -5.36
CA TRP A 56 18.19 10.68 -4.45
C TRP A 56 17.75 9.32 -4.99
N ARG A 57 16.53 9.24 -5.53
CA ARG A 57 16.02 8.03 -6.16
C ARG A 57 16.83 7.66 -7.40
N GLU A 58 17.21 8.62 -8.23
CA GLU A 58 17.99 8.37 -9.46
C GLU A 58 19.38 7.82 -9.13
N GLN A 59 20.05 8.39 -8.13
CA GLN A 59 21.38 7.95 -7.69
C GLN A 59 21.36 6.55 -7.06
N GLY A 60 20.34 6.23 -6.26
CA GLY A 60 20.23 4.94 -5.59
C GLY A 60 19.63 3.82 -6.44
N GLY A 61 19.11 4.14 -7.64
CA GLY A 61 18.56 3.16 -8.59
C GLY A 61 17.49 2.24 -7.99
N ILE A 62 17.53 0.96 -8.35
CA ILE A 62 16.57 -0.05 -7.86
C ILE A 62 16.69 -0.27 -6.35
N ILE A 63 17.89 -0.12 -5.78
CA ILE A 63 18.09 -0.30 -4.33
C ILE A 63 17.31 0.78 -3.56
N ALA A 64 17.33 2.04 -4.01
CA ALA A 64 16.52 3.09 -3.39
C ALA A 64 15.01 2.79 -3.48
N VAL A 65 14.54 2.19 -4.58
CA VAL A 65 13.14 1.76 -4.74
C VAL A 65 12.77 0.70 -3.71
N LEU A 66 13.59 -0.34 -3.57
CA LEU A 66 13.36 -1.42 -2.61
C LEU A 66 13.42 -0.91 -1.17
N LEU A 67 14.42 -0.08 -0.84
CA LEU A 67 14.55 0.51 0.49
C LEU A 67 13.39 1.44 0.83
N ALA A 68 12.91 2.25 -0.12
CA ALA A 68 11.76 3.11 0.11
C ALA A 68 10.51 2.28 0.45
N GLY A 69 10.27 1.18 -0.28
CA GLY A 69 9.18 0.25 0.05
C GLY A 69 9.37 -0.43 1.41
N PHE A 70 10.58 -0.91 1.72
CA PHE A 70 10.91 -1.52 3.01
C PHE A 70 10.68 -0.56 4.17
N VAL A 71 11.10 0.70 4.03
CA VAL A 71 10.94 1.72 5.07
C VAL A 71 9.48 2.10 5.23
N ALA A 72 8.77 2.36 4.13
CA ALA A 72 7.37 2.76 4.15
C ALA A 72 6.46 1.68 4.77
N GLY A 73 6.63 0.42 4.38
CA GLY A 73 5.75 -0.67 4.82
C GLY A 73 6.25 -1.53 5.97
N GLY A 74 7.56 -1.53 6.24
CA GLY A 74 8.18 -2.31 7.31
C GLY A 74 8.61 -1.43 8.48
N VAL A 75 9.58 -0.53 8.26
CA VAL A 75 10.23 0.19 9.36
C VAL A 75 9.29 1.19 10.06
N LEU A 76 8.65 2.07 9.30
CA LEU A 76 7.80 3.13 9.86
C LEU A 76 6.60 2.61 10.66
N PRO A 77 5.81 1.63 10.19
CA PRO A 77 4.72 1.09 10.99
C PRO A 77 5.22 0.36 12.24
N GLU A 78 6.41 -0.26 12.22
CA GLU A 78 6.98 -0.87 13.43
C GLU A 78 7.45 0.19 14.44
N ILE A 79 8.10 1.26 13.98
CA ILE A 79 8.42 2.42 14.85
C ILE A 79 7.13 2.97 15.48
N ALA A 80 6.07 3.17 14.68
CA ALA A 80 4.78 3.62 15.19
C ALA A 80 4.19 2.66 16.23
N LYS A 81 4.27 1.34 16.01
CA LYS A 81 3.82 0.33 16.99
C LYS A 81 4.61 0.39 18.29
N ILE A 82 5.93 0.61 18.22
CA ILE A 82 6.80 0.74 19.40
C ILE A 82 6.45 2.00 20.19
N LEU A 83 6.38 3.15 19.52
CA LEU A 83 6.10 4.44 20.15
C LEU A 83 4.70 4.51 20.79
N THR A 84 3.76 3.70 20.30
CA THR A 84 2.39 3.62 20.81
C THR A 84 2.18 2.50 21.84
N GLY A 85 3.24 1.79 22.22
CA GLY A 85 3.15 0.68 23.18
C GLY A 85 2.38 -0.54 22.66
N LYS A 86 2.16 -0.66 21.34
CA LYS A 86 1.47 -1.81 20.72
C LYS A 86 2.40 -3.01 20.55
N VAL A 87 3.72 -2.83 20.66
CA VAL A 87 4.67 -3.94 20.73
C VAL A 87 4.89 -4.35 22.18
N LYS A 88 4.51 -5.58 22.53
CA LYS A 88 4.69 -6.13 23.89
C LYS A 88 6.13 -6.56 24.18
N LYS A 89 6.84 -7.11 23.18
CA LYS A 89 8.22 -7.60 23.28
C LYS A 89 8.95 -7.39 21.96
N LEU A 90 10.20 -6.93 22.05
CA LEU A 90 11.12 -6.81 20.92
C LEU A 90 12.03 -8.04 20.89
N ASP A 91 11.51 -9.15 20.37
CA ASP A 91 12.23 -10.42 20.26
C ASP A 91 12.49 -10.81 18.79
N ASN A 92 13.14 -11.95 18.59
CA ASN A 92 13.44 -12.47 17.25
C ASN A 92 12.17 -12.72 16.42
N SER A 93 11.06 -13.09 17.04
CA SER A 93 9.80 -13.35 16.33
C SER A 93 9.21 -12.06 15.75
N TRP A 94 9.29 -10.97 16.51
CA TRP A 94 8.93 -9.63 16.04
C TRP A 94 9.84 -9.19 14.89
N ALA A 95 11.16 -9.34 15.03
CA ALA A 95 12.11 -8.93 13.99
C ALA A 95 11.90 -9.67 12.67
N VAL A 96 11.63 -10.98 12.73
CA VAL A 96 11.30 -11.80 11.55
C VAL A 96 9.98 -11.35 10.92
N ALA A 97 8.96 -11.04 11.73
CA ALA A 97 7.68 -10.56 11.23
C ALA A 97 7.79 -9.19 10.53
N ALA A 98 8.47 -8.24 11.19
CA ALA A 98 8.75 -6.91 10.66
C ALA A 98 9.53 -6.98 9.35
N THR A 99 10.59 -7.78 9.31
CA THR A 99 11.44 -7.96 8.12
C THR A 99 10.63 -8.57 6.97
N TYR A 100 9.81 -9.58 7.25
CA TYR A 100 8.95 -10.18 6.23
C TYR A 100 8.01 -9.16 5.60
N VAL A 101 7.30 -8.37 6.43
CA VAL A 101 6.38 -7.34 5.94
C VAL A 101 7.15 -6.27 5.14
N GLY A 102 8.32 -5.84 5.62
CA GLY A 102 9.20 -4.93 4.88
C GLY A 102 9.59 -5.46 3.49
N ILE A 103 9.92 -6.75 3.38
CA ILE A 103 10.21 -7.38 2.07
C ILE A 103 8.98 -7.37 1.18
N VAL A 104 7.80 -7.70 1.69
CA VAL A 104 6.54 -7.67 0.92
C VAL A 104 6.30 -6.27 0.34
N TYR A 105 6.44 -5.23 1.16
CA TYR A 105 6.27 -3.85 0.70
C TYR A 105 7.41 -3.35 -0.20
N SER A 106 8.62 -3.91 -0.10
CA SER A 106 9.69 -3.65 -1.07
C SER A 106 9.31 -4.15 -2.46
N ILE A 107 8.73 -5.36 -2.54
CA ILE A 107 8.27 -5.95 -3.79
C ILE A 107 7.08 -5.16 -4.34
N ILE A 108 6.10 -4.80 -3.51
CA ILE A 108 4.97 -3.94 -3.92
C ILE A 108 5.47 -2.58 -4.44
N GLY A 109 6.38 -1.93 -3.71
CA GLY A 109 6.98 -0.66 -4.15
C GLY A 109 7.68 -0.81 -5.50
N PHE A 110 8.41 -1.91 -5.72
CA PHE A 110 9.03 -2.20 -7.01
C PHE A 110 7.99 -2.45 -8.12
N LEU A 111 6.90 -3.16 -7.85
CA LEU A 111 5.81 -3.35 -8.82
C LEU A 111 5.15 -2.01 -9.20
N VAL A 112 4.91 -1.13 -8.22
CA VAL A 112 4.40 0.23 -8.45
C VAL A 112 5.39 1.07 -9.25
N TYR A 113 6.68 0.96 -8.95
CA TYR A 113 7.73 1.62 -9.73
C TYR A 113 7.69 1.19 -11.20
N LEU A 114 7.60 -0.12 -11.48
CA LEU A 114 7.48 -0.65 -12.84
C LEU A 114 6.19 -0.20 -13.53
N LEU A 115 5.07 -0.17 -12.79
CA LEU A 115 3.78 0.29 -13.30
C LEU A 115 3.89 1.68 -13.92
N TYR A 116 4.64 2.60 -13.31
CA TYR A 116 4.80 3.95 -13.85
C TYR A 116 5.47 3.97 -15.23
N PHE A 117 6.47 3.12 -15.48
CA PHE A 117 7.07 3.01 -16.80
C PHE A 117 6.13 2.34 -17.80
N VAL A 118 5.43 1.28 -17.38
CA VAL A 118 4.44 0.59 -18.22
C VAL A 118 3.35 1.57 -18.66
N GLN A 119 2.83 2.38 -17.75
CA GLN A 119 1.79 3.36 -18.07
C GLN A 119 2.28 4.49 -18.98
N VAL A 120 3.54 4.89 -18.89
CA VAL A 120 4.13 5.84 -19.84
C VAL A 120 4.19 5.23 -21.25
N SER A 121 4.58 3.97 -21.37
CA SER A 121 4.59 3.25 -22.65
C SER A 121 3.18 3.03 -23.22
N LEU A 122 2.18 2.79 -22.37
CA LEU A 122 0.79 2.54 -22.79
C LEU A 122 0.02 3.83 -23.11
N PHE A 123 0.23 4.90 -22.35
CA PHE A 123 -0.65 6.08 -22.35
C PHE A 123 0.07 7.41 -22.58
N SER A 124 1.40 7.44 -22.71
CA SER A 124 2.26 8.63 -22.77
C SER A 124 2.74 9.17 -21.40
N ALA A 125 3.84 9.93 -21.44
CA ALA A 125 4.37 10.71 -20.31
C ALA A 125 3.59 12.02 -20.05
N SER A 126 2.62 12.36 -20.90
CA SER A 126 1.77 13.54 -20.74
C SER A 126 1.00 13.54 -19.41
N ASN A 127 0.70 14.74 -18.92
CA ASN A 127 -0.09 15.02 -17.73
C ASN A 127 -1.46 15.65 -18.04
N ASP A 128 -1.91 15.59 -19.30
CA ASP A 128 -3.25 16.03 -19.68
C ASP A 128 -4.34 15.19 -18.98
N PRO A 129 -5.54 15.76 -18.74
CA PRO A 129 -6.59 15.07 -17.98
C PRO A 129 -7.00 13.71 -18.54
N ALA A 130 -6.97 13.52 -19.87
CA ALA A 130 -7.36 12.26 -20.50
C ALA A 130 -6.28 11.18 -20.27
N THR A 131 -5.00 11.53 -20.39
CA THR A 131 -3.89 10.62 -20.06
C THR A 131 -3.88 10.26 -18.58
N VAL A 132 -4.05 11.24 -17.69
CA VAL A 132 -4.13 11.00 -16.23
C VAL A 132 -5.30 10.08 -15.89
N LEU A 133 -6.49 10.31 -16.46
CA LEU A 133 -7.64 9.43 -16.23
C LEU A 133 -7.38 7.99 -16.68
N LYS A 134 -6.76 7.78 -17.86
CA LYS A 134 -6.38 6.43 -18.32
C LYS A 134 -5.43 5.73 -17.35
N LYS A 135 -4.43 6.45 -16.83
CA LYS A 135 -3.47 5.97 -15.84
C LYS A 135 -4.15 5.56 -14.53
N VAL A 136 -5.02 6.43 -13.99
CA VAL A 136 -5.82 6.13 -12.78
C VAL A 136 -6.70 4.91 -12.99
N LEU A 137 -7.43 4.85 -14.11
CA LEU A 137 -8.34 3.73 -14.38
C LEU A 137 -7.59 2.42 -14.57
N PHE A 138 -6.45 2.43 -15.25
CA PHE A 138 -5.61 1.24 -15.39
C PHE A 138 -5.07 0.77 -14.04
N ASP A 139 -4.60 1.69 -13.21
CA ASP A 139 -4.14 1.37 -11.87
C ASP A 139 -5.27 0.75 -11.01
N MET A 140 -6.41 1.42 -10.95
CA MET A 140 -7.50 1.02 -10.07
C MET A 140 -8.24 -0.21 -10.58
N LEU A 141 -8.46 -0.35 -11.89
CA LEU A 141 -9.27 -1.44 -12.45
C LEU A 141 -8.47 -2.64 -12.93
N VAL A 142 -7.16 -2.48 -13.19
CA VAL A 142 -6.31 -3.55 -13.71
C VAL A 142 -5.19 -3.90 -12.72
N PHE A 143 -4.30 -2.96 -12.43
CA PHE A 143 -3.13 -3.25 -11.59
C PHE A 143 -3.53 -3.65 -10.17
N SER A 144 -4.41 -2.87 -9.54
CA SER A 144 -4.80 -3.08 -8.15
C SER A 144 -5.56 -4.39 -7.93
N PRO A 145 -6.61 -4.72 -8.70
CA PRO A 145 -7.40 -5.92 -8.46
C PRO A 145 -6.71 -7.20 -8.94
N PHE A 146 -5.86 -7.14 -9.96
CA PHE A 146 -5.29 -8.37 -10.56
C PHE A 146 -3.82 -8.61 -10.19
N LEU A 147 -3.11 -7.62 -9.64
CA LEU A 147 -1.71 -7.77 -9.29
C LEU A 147 -1.40 -7.31 -7.86
N SER A 148 -1.50 -6.02 -7.54
CA SER A 148 -0.93 -5.51 -6.28
C SER A 148 -1.63 -6.03 -5.02
N ILE A 149 -2.97 -5.93 -4.97
CA ILE A 149 -3.73 -6.37 -3.79
C ILE A 149 -3.74 -7.90 -3.66
N PRO A 150 -3.99 -8.71 -4.71
CA PRO A 150 -3.87 -10.17 -4.60
C PRO A 150 -2.47 -10.62 -4.19
N PHE A 151 -1.42 -9.98 -4.71
CA PHE A 151 -0.05 -10.31 -4.35
C PHE A 151 0.23 -10.00 -2.88
N ALA A 152 -0.10 -8.79 -2.40
CA ALA A 152 0.09 -8.41 -1.01
C ALA A 152 -0.69 -9.34 -0.05
N THR A 153 -1.97 -9.55 -0.32
CA THR A 153 -2.82 -10.47 0.46
C THR A 153 -2.28 -11.90 0.41
N GLY A 154 -1.90 -12.37 -0.77
CA GLY A 154 -1.36 -13.70 -0.99
C GLY A 154 -0.07 -13.95 -0.20
N MET A 155 0.85 -12.98 -0.19
CA MET A 155 2.08 -13.05 0.62
C MET A 155 1.77 -13.14 2.12
N LEU A 156 0.78 -12.38 2.62
CA LEU A 156 0.39 -12.45 4.02
C LEU A 156 -0.24 -13.79 4.38
N ILE A 157 -1.14 -14.32 3.54
CA ILE A 157 -1.76 -15.64 3.73
C ILE A 157 -0.70 -16.75 3.62
N TRP A 158 0.21 -16.66 2.66
CA TRP A 158 1.28 -17.63 2.45
C TRP A 158 2.14 -17.79 3.69
N ARG A 159 2.52 -16.68 4.35
CA ARG A 159 3.21 -16.71 5.64
C ARG A 159 2.34 -17.31 6.76
N LYS A 160 1.06 -16.91 6.86
CA LYS A 160 0.12 -17.46 7.86
C LYS A 160 -0.08 -18.97 7.70
N ARG A 161 0.10 -19.51 6.50
CA ARG A 161 0.01 -20.94 6.16
C ARG A 161 1.38 -21.63 6.12
N ALA A 162 2.39 -21.10 6.82
CA ALA A 162 3.75 -21.66 6.89
C ALA A 162 4.34 -21.95 5.49
N PHE A 163 4.12 -21.04 4.55
CA PHE A 163 4.64 -21.08 3.18
C PHE A 163 4.12 -22.24 2.30
N GLN A 164 2.94 -22.78 2.59
CA GLN A 164 2.28 -23.73 1.69
C GLN A 164 1.81 -23.07 0.39
N ILE A 165 2.26 -23.54 -0.77
CA ILE A 165 1.89 -22.99 -2.09
C ILE A 165 0.37 -23.03 -2.33
N SER A 166 -0.33 -24.00 -1.74
CA SER A 166 -1.80 -24.09 -1.79
C SER A 166 -2.50 -22.84 -1.25
N ALA A 167 -1.86 -22.04 -0.39
CA ALA A 167 -2.37 -20.78 0.13
C ALA A 167 -2.73 -19.77 -0.97
N TRP A 168 -2.03 -19.80 -2.11
CA TRP A 168 -2.32 -18.89 -3.22
C TRP A 168 -3.69 -19.12 -3.87
N LYS A 169 -4.28 -20.31 -3.67
CA LYS A 169 -5.67 -20.56 -4.09
C LYS A 169 -6.66 -19.60 -3.42
N GLU A 170 -6.36 -19.14 -2.20
CA GLU A 170 -7.20 -18.22 -1.44
C GLU A 170 -7.31 -16.81 -2.06
N VAL A 171 -6.41 -16.47 -2.99
CA VAL A 171 -6.40 -15.18 -3.73
C VAL A 171 -6.58 -15.33 -5.24
N ILE A 172 -6.84 -16.55 -5.73
CA ILE A 172 -7.05 -16.83 -7.16
C ILE A 172 -8.46 -17.37 -7.41
N ILE A 173 -8.96 -18.25 -6.54
CA ILE A 173 -10.30 -18.86 -6.70
C ILE A 173 -11.36 -17.78 -6.46
N PRO A 174 -12.35 -17.58 -7.36
CA PRO A 174 -13.30 -16.46 -7.28
C PRO A 174 -14.06 -16.33 -5.95
N SER A 175 -14.48 -17.44 -5.33
CA SER A 175 -15.15 -17.42 -4.03
C SER A 175 -14.24 -16.89 -2.93
N SER A 176 -13.02 -17.44 -2.82
CA SER A 176 -12.03 -16.98 -1.85
C SER A 176 -11.49 -15.58 -2.14
N TYR A 177 -11.35 -15.22 -3.42
CA TYR A 177 -10.96 -13.88 -3.84
C TYR A 177 -11.94 -12.83 -3.31
N ARG A 178 -13.25 -13.10 -3.42
CA ARG A 178 -14.30 -12.19 -2.94
C ARG A 178 -14.22 -11.96 -1.43
N GLU A 179 -13.77 -12.96 -0.67
CA GLU A 179 -13.65 -12.90 0.78
C GLU A 179 -12.34 -12.25 1.23
N ASN A 180 -11.23 -12.60 0.58
CA ASN A 180 -9.89 -12.24 1.04
C ASN A 180 -9.30 -11.00 0.35
N VAL A 181 -9.63 -10.77 -0.91
CA VAL A 181 -8.98 -9.76 -1.76
C VAL A 181 -9.89 -8.55 -2.00
N LEU A 182 -11.16 -8.80 -2.34
CA LEU A 182 -12.10 -7.73 -2.68
C LEU A 182 -12.24 -6.64 -1.59
N PRO A 183 -12.26 -6.96 -0.27
CA PRO A 183 -12.22 -5.93 0.76
C PRO A 183 -11.03 -4.97 0.65
N GLY A 184 -9.84 -5.54 0.41
CA GLY A 184 -8.61 -4.78 0.22
C GLY A 184 -8.63 -3.93 -1.05
N VAL A 185 -9.22 -4.44 -2.13
CA VAL A 185 -9.40 -3.70 -3.39
C VAL A 185 -10.32 -2.49 -3.20
N ILE A 186 -11.44 -2.66 -2.50
CA ILE A 186 -12.37 -1.55 -2.25
C ILE A 186 -11.69 -0.48 -1.38
N LEU A 187 -10.99 -0.90 -0.32
CA LEU A 187 -10.25 0.03 0.53
C LEU A 187 -9.13 0.75 -0.25
N CYS A 188 -8.44 0.02 -1.13
CA CYS A 188 -7.44 0.56 -2.05
C CYS A 188 -8.06 1.63 -2.93
N TRP A 189 -9.21 1.39 -3.57
CA TRP A 189 -9.86 2.40 -4.41
C TRP A 189 -10.21 3.67 -3.65
N ILE A 190 -10.78 3.55 -2.46
CA ILE A 190 -11.19 4.71 -1.67
C ILE A 190 -9.98 5.57 -1.30
N PHE A 191 -8.87 4.93 -0.91
CA PHE A 191 -7.67 5.65 -0.53
C PHE A 191 -6.86 6.16 -1.74
N TRP A 192 -6.55 5.26 -2.68
CA TRP A 192 -5.59 5.50 -3.75
C TRP A 192 -6.18 6.17 -4.98
N PHE A 193 -7.49 6.11 -5.24
CA PHE A 193 -8.05 6.81 -6.40
C PHE A 193 -7.78 8.33 -6.35
N PRO A 194 -8.05 9.05 -5.24
CA PRO A 194 -7.71 10.48 -5.13
C PRO A 194 -6.20 10.74 -5.12
N VAL A 195 -5.43 9.89 -4.44
CA VAL A 195 -3.97 10.03 -4.33
C VAL A 195 -3.33 9.90 -5.72
N MET A 196 -3.66 8.83 -6.45
CA MET A 196 -3.14 8.56 -7.79
C MET A 196 -3.62 9.59 -8.82
N SER A 197 -4.84 10.10 -8.70
CA SER A 197 -5.32 11.20 -9.54
C SER A 197 -4.44 12.45 -9.45
N SER A 198 -3.82 12.68 -8.28
CA SER A 198 -2.88 13.79 -8.09
C SER A 198 -1.46 13.39 -8.51
N ILE A 199 -1.00 12.19 -8.15
CA ILE A 199 0.36 11.73 -8.43
C ILE A 199 0.61 11.60 -9.94
N TYR A 200 -0.35 11.11 -10.71
CA TYR A 200 -0.18 10.93 -12.16
C TYR A 200 -0.06 12.24 -12.94
N VAL A 201 -0.34 13.38 -12.33
CA VAL A 201 -0.10 14.72 -12.90
C VAL A 201 1.39 15.10 -12.83
N LEU A 202 2.12 14.55 -11.87
CA LEU A 202 3.54 14.83 -11.67
C LEU A 202 4.40 14.22 -12.79
N PRO A 203 5.58 14.82 -13.08
CA PRO A 203 6.59 14.17 -13.91
C PRO A 203 6.96 12.79 -13.38
N LEU A 204 7.26 11.85 -14.28
CA LEU A 204 7.58 10.45 -13.96
C LEU A 204 8.65 10.30 -12.85
N LYS A 205 9.63 11.21 -12.80
CA LYS A 205 10.69 11.20 -11.80
C LYS A 205 10.17 11.33 -10.35
N LEU A 206 9.02 12.00 -10.16
CA LEU A 206 8.41 12.28 -8.86
C LEU A 206 7.29 11.32 -8.46
N GLN A 207 6.70 10.60 -9.41
CA GLN A 207 5.52 9.75 -9.12
C GLN A 207 5.82 8.73 -8.02
N PHE A 208 6.93 8.00 -8.15
CA PHE A 208 7.36 7.01 -7.16
C PHE A 208 7.73 7.59 -5.79
N PRO A 209 8.62 8.61 -5.69
CA PRO A 209 8.92 9.21 -4.40
C PRO A 209 7.68 9.69 -3.62
N ILE A 210 6.75 10.38 -4.30
CA ILE A 210 5.53 10.88 -3.66
C ILE A 210 4.59 9.73 -3.27
N ALA A 211 4.49 8.68 -4.10
CA ALA A 211 3.71 7.50 -3.76
C ALA A 211 4.26 6.80 -2.50
N MET A 212 5.57 6.69 -2.34
CA MET A 212 6.19 6.10 -1.14
C MET A 212 5.95 6.93 0.12
N LEU A 213 5.88 8.27 0.01
CA LEU A 213 5.49 9.11 1.14
C LEU A 213 4.02 8.87 1.54
N CYS A 214 3.12 8.75 0.56
CA CYS A 214 1.72 8.43 0.81
C CYS A 214 1.56 7.02 1.40
N GLU A 215 2.31 6.04 0.90
CA GLU A 215 2.35 4.67 1.41
C GLU A 215 2.84 4.63 2.86
N ALA A 216 3.92 5.35 3.17
CA ALA A 216 4.44 5.47 4.53
C ALA A 216 3.39 6.04 5.50
N ALA A 217 2.67 7.08 5.08
CA ALA A 217 1.59 7.63 5.91
C ALA A 217 0.42 6.63 6.05
N TRP A 218 0.08 5.92 4.98
CA TRP A 218 -0.98 4.93 4.93
C TRP A 218 -0.72 3.72 5.85
N THR A 219 0.49 3.18 5.83
CA THR A 219 0.87 2.03 6.67
C THR A 219 0.82 2.39 8.17
N ILE A 220 1.16 3.63 8.52
CA ILE A 220 1.03 4.14 9.88
C ILE A 220 -0.44 4.24 10.31
N VAL A 221 -1.36 4.62 9.42
CA VAL A 221 -2.80 4.70 9.75
C VAL A 221 -3.36 3.36 10.21
N PHE A 222 -2.92 2.25 9.61
CA PHE A 222 -3.30 0.90 10.04
C PHE A 222 -2.83 0.56 11.45
N VAL A 223 -1.66 1.05 11.86
CA VAL A 223 -1.16 0.87 13.21
C VAL A 223 -2.12 1.47 14.23
N PHE A 224 -2.67 2.66 13.97
CA PHE A 224 -3.51 3.37 14.93
C PHE A 224 -4.95 2.89 14.97
N ASN A 225 -5.55 2.58 13.81
CA ASN A 225 -7.01 2.48 13.67
C ASN A 225 -7.53 1.06 13.38
N VAL A 226 -6.68 0.10 13.00
CA VAL A 226 -7.11 -1.29 12.81
C VAL A 226 -6.69 -2.11 14.01
N GLN A 227 -7.60 -2.23 14.99
CA GLN A 227 -7.40 -2.99 16.21
C GLN A 227 -7.59 -4.52 16.04
N GLU A 228 -8.08 -5.04 14.89
CA GLU A 228 -8.54 -6.44 14.84
C GLU A 228 -8.18 -7.27 13.58
N LEU A 229 -7.37 -6.81 12.62
CA LEU A 229 -7.02 -7.63 11.44
C LEU A 229 -5.69 -8.39 11.54
N THR A 230 -4.92 -8.19 12.63
CA THR A 230 -3.57 -8.78 12.80
C THR A 230 -3.30 -9.45 14.16
N ALA A 231 -4.30 -9.61 15.02
CA ALA A 231 -4.22 -10.56 16.14
C ALA A 231 -4.85 -11.87 15.63
N GLU A 232 -4.09 -12.90 15.27
CA GLU A 232 -3.20 -13.62 16.15
C GLU A 232 -1.78 -13.83 15.57
N PRO A 233 -0.72 -13.74 16.39
CA PRO A 233 0.51 -14.45 16.08
C PRO A 233 0.23 -15.95 16.23
N VAL A 234 0.30 -16.70 15.13
CA VAL A 234 0.50 -18.15 15.23
C VAL A 234 1.90 -18.34 15.78
N LEU A 235 1.98 -18.39 17.11
CA LEU A 235 3.06 -19.06 17.81
C LEU A 235 2.91 -20.53 17.41
N VAL A 236 3.82 -20.99 16.55
CA VAL A 236 4.12 -22.41 16.47
C VAL A 236 4.86 -22.71 17.78
N GLU A 237 4.19 -23.41 18.69
CA GLU A 237 4.84 -24.13 19.78
C GLU A 237 5.88 -25.12 19.23
#